data_AF-A0A9W6THQ2-F1
#
_entry.id   AF-A0A9W6THQ2-F1
#
_cell.length_a   1.000
_cell.length_b   1.000
_cell.length_c   1.000
_cell.angle_alpha   90.00
_cell.angle_beta   90.00
_cell.angle_gamma   90.00
#
_symmetry.space_group_name_H-M   'P 1'
#
loop_
_entity.id
_entity.type
_entity.pdbx_description
1 polymer ?
#
loop_
_entity_poly.entity_id
_entity_poly.type
_entity_poly.pdbx_seq_one_letter_code
_entity_poly.pdbx_strand_id
1 'polypeptide(L)'
;MARCGHEQLCLDPSSHAGKAGYARRSAQQLVAATRPSGRAQKALGISVPEPGDDLAWDPKYTAQSLKSWLQEPDRNPVTDDRNAVYVVPVPSVAAKVKHVKAWAQPKFPSRSAGVEPIARPDLKDVVQYLSAFYTNLPVKLLSEPELQFTSWDDGRQTKKRSKVSYIALSIGSEAVRIRARPSSDGIFAGQLNLECCNLVTSV
;
A
#
# COMPACT_ATOMS: atom_id res chain seq x y z
N MET A 1 16.54 -5.38 -22.61
CA MET A 1 17.07 -5.32 -21.23
C MET A 1 18.40 -4.60 -21.27
N ALA A 2 18.48 -3.38 -20.76
CA ALA A 2 19.74 -2.64 -20.70
C ALA A 2 20.64 -3.26 -19.62
N ARG A 3 21.91 -3.52 -19.94
CA ARG A 3 22.90 -4.02 -18.99
C ARG A 3 23.39 -2.84 -18.15
N CYS A 4 23.43 -2.96 -16.83
CA CYS A 4 24.02 -1.89 -16.01
C CYS A 4 25.54 -1.83 -16.25
N GLY A 5 26.10 -0.62 -16.34
CA GLY A 5 27.53 -0.39 -16.62
C GLY A 5 28.45 -0.43 -15.39
N HIS A 6 27.99 -1.03 -14.29
CA HIS A 6 28.81 -1.14 -13.08
C HIS A 6 29.79 -2.31 -13.23
N GLU A 7 31.09 -2.02 -13.17
CA GLU A 7 32.16 -3.03 -13.23
C GLU A 7 32.37 -3.77 -11.91
N GLN A 8 31.97 -3.15 -10.79
CA GLN A 8 32.10 -3.72 -9.45
C GLN A 8 30.75 -3.76 -8.74
N LEU A 9 30.38 -4.95 -8.30
CA LEU A 9 29.23 -5.18 -7.42
C LEU A 9 29.76 -5.32 -5.99
N CYS A 10 29.31 -4.44 -5.08
CA CYS A 10 29.58 -4.59 -3.66
C CYS A 10 28.61 -5.61 -3.06
N LEU A 11 29.13 -6.77 -2.68
CA LEU A 11 28.35 -7.84 -2.05
C LEU A 11 28.66 -7.99 -0.55
N ASP A 12 29.46 -7.07 -0.01
CA ASP A 12 29.87 -7.06 1.38
C ASP A 12 28.79 -6.41 2.25
N PRO A 13 28.52 -6.99 3.42
CA PRO A 13 27.55 -6.41 4.34
C PRO A 13 28.05 -5.06 4.86
N SER A 14 27.12 -4.18 5.24
CA SER A 14 27.45 -2.89 5.82
C SER A 14 28.24 -3.04 7.14
N SER A 15 29.00 -2.01 7.51
CA SER A 15 29.73 -1.95 8.79
C SER A 15 28.85 -2.07 10.04
N HIS A 16 27.53 -1.93 9.90
CA HIS A 16 26.55 -2.05 10.97
C HIS A 16 25.99 -3.48 11.12
N ALA A 17 26.22 -4.36 10.15
CA ALA A 17 25.63 -5.68 10.11
C ALA A 17 25.99 -6.53 11.35
N GLY A 18 27.25 -6.47 11.81
CA GLY A 18 27.69 -7.17 13.01
C GLY A 18 26.97 -6.73 14.29
N LYS A 19 26.66 -5.42 14.42
CA LYS A 19 25.91 -4.88 15.57
C LYS A 19 24.46 -5.35 15.58
N ALA A 20 23.89 -5.59 14.41
CA ALA A 20 22.54 -6.14 14.24
C ALA A 20 22.50 -7.68 14.37
N GLY A 21 23.61 -8.35 14.69
CA GLY A 21 23.65 -9.81 14.72
C GLY A 21 23.40 -10.46 13.35
N TYR A 22 23.66 -9.73 12.26
CA TYR A 22 23.48 -10.25 10.92
C TYR A 22 24.44 -11.43 10.66
N ALA A 23 23.87 -12.56 10.31
CA ALA A 23 24.59 -13.72 9.80
C ALA A 23 24.28 -13.92 8.32
N ARG A 24 25.32 -13.93 7.48
CA ARG A 24 25.15 -14.17 6.04
C ARG A 24 24.53 -15.55 5.82
N ARG A 25 23.38 -15.59 5.14
CA ARG A 25 22.72 -16.85 4.76
C ARG A 25 23.60 -17.61 3.75
N SER A 26 23.64 -18.93 3.87
CA SER A 26 24.38 -19.76 2.91
C SER A 26 23.72 -19.71 1.52
N ALA A 27 24.49 -20.01 0.47
CA ALA A 27 23.95 -20.06 -0.90
C ALA A 27 22.73 -21.00 -1.01
N GLN A 28 22.75 -22.13 -0.29
CA GLN A 28 21.62 -23.05 -0.23
C GLN A 28 20.39 -22.44 0.46
N GLN A 29 20.59 -21.69 1.55
CA GLN A 29 19.50 -21.00 2.24
C GLN A 29 18.87 -19.91 1.37
N LEU A 30 19.69 -19.17 0.62
CA LEU A 30 19.18 -18.16 -0.33
C LEU A 30 18.36 -18.80 -1.45
N VAL A 31 18.86 -19.90 -2.05
CA VAL A 31 18.12 -20.66 -3.08
C VAL A 31 16.83 -21.27 -2.53
N ALA A 32 16.84 -21.77 -1.29
CA ALA A 32 15.65 -22.29 -0.65
C ALA A 32 14.61 -21.18 -0.43
N ALA A 33 15.05 -19.97 -0.06
CA ALA A 33 14.17 -18.84 0.22
C ALA A 33 13.41 -18.33 -1.01
N THR A 34 13.94 -18.51 -2.21
CA THR A 34 13.27 -18.11 -3.47
C THR A 34 12.37 -19.18 -4.07
N ARG A 35 12.20 -20.32 -3.39
CA ARG A 35 11.39 -21.42 -3.88
C ARG A 35 10.07 -21.52 -3.10
N PRO A 36 8.95 -21.80 -3.79
CA PRO A 36 7.66 -22.02 -3.13
C PRO A 36 7.71 -23.15 -2.08
N SER A 37 8.54 -24.17 -2.32
CA SER A 37 8.71 -25.30 -1.40
C SER A 37 9.56 -24.98 -0.16
N GLY A 38 10.33 -23.88 -0.18
CA GLY A 38 11.32 -23.58 0.85
C GLY A 38 12.53 -24.53 0.88
N ARG A 39 12.76 -25.31 -0.20
CA ARG A 39 13.85 -26.32 -0.28
C ARG A 39 14.75 -26.07 -1.48
N ALA A 40 16.07 -26.07 -1.26
CA ALA A 40 17.05 -25.97 -2.34
C ALA A 40 17.22 -27.32 -3.08
N GLN A 41 17.23 -27.28 -4.41
CA GLN A 41 17.94 -28.25 -5.24
C GLN A 41 19.08 -27.50 -5.95
N LYS A 42 20.13 -28.23 -6.37
CA LYS A 42 21.44 -27.71 -6.84
C LYS A 42 21.38 -26.34 -7.56
N ALA A 43 22.30 -25.48 -7.15
CA ALA A 43 22.19 -24.03 -7.02
C ALA A 43 22.21 -23.18 -8.30
N LEU A 44 21.62 -21.97 -8.20
CA LEU A 44 21.99 -20.75 -8.92
C LEU A 44 21.90 -19.56 -7.95
N GLY A 45 22.88 -18.66 -7.97
CA GLY A 45 23.13 -17.62 -6.95
C GLY A 45 22.11 -16.47 -6.93
N ILE A 46 21.97 -15.81 -5.77
CA ILE A 46 20.98 -14.74 -5.51
C ILE A 46 21.59 -13.62 -4.67
N SER A 47 21.16 -12.39 -4.97
CA SER A 47 21.60 -11.08 -4.46
C SER A 47 21.26 -10.80 -2.98
N VAL A 48 21.95 -9.82 -2.39
CA VAL A 48 21.94 -9.38 -0.98
C VAL A 48 21.14 -8.06 -0.83
N PRO A 49 20.49 -7.76 0.31
CA PRO A 49 19.68 -6.53 0.50
C PRO A 49 20.52 -5.24 0.59
N GLU A 50 19.90 -4.11 0.25
CA GLU A 50 20.50 -2.76 0.28
C GLU A 50 20.53 -2.14 1.70
N PRO A 51 21.47 -1.20 1.98
CA PRO A 51 21.53 -0.48 3.26
C PRO A 51 20.37 0.50 3.44
N GLY A 52 19.68 0.43 4.59
CA GLY A 52 18.63 1.39 4.98
C GLY A 52 17.21 0.80 5.14
N ASP A 53 17.05 -0.51 4.91
CA ASP A 53 15.77 -1.22 5.01
C ASP A 53 15.29 -1.42 6.47
N ASP A 54 13.99 -1.61 6.67
CA ASP A 54 13.31 -1.77 7.97
C ASP A 54 13.90 -2.90 8.83
N LEU A 55 14.50 -3.91 8.17
CA LEU A 55 15.23 -5.02 8.82
C LEU A 55 16.45 -4.55 9.63
N ALA A 56 16.98 -3.35 9.37
CA ALA A 56 18.06 -2.76 10.17
C ALA A 56 17.59 -2.28 11.56
N TRP A 57 16.29 -2.01 11.72
CA TRP A 57 15.69 -1.47 12.94
C TRP A 57 15.12 -2.54 13.88
N ASP A 58 14.67 -3.67 13.33
CA ASP A 58 14.29 -4.87 14.11
C ASP A 58 15.09 -6.10 13.69
N PRO A 59 16.25 -6.35 14.34
CA PRO A 59 17.07 -7.53 14.04
C PRO A 59 16.41 -8.86 14.39
N LYS A 60 15.32 -8.86 15.17
CA LYS A 60 14.58 -10.08 15.51
C LYS A 60 13.51 -10.41 14.47
N TYR A 61 13.25 -9.51 13.53
CA TYR A 61 12.27 -9.73 12.47
C TYR A 61 12.69 -10.93 11.62
N THR A 62 11.77 -11.88 11.43
CA THR A 62 12.09 -13.11 10.70
C THR A 62 12.30 -12.80 9.23
N ALA A 63 13.34 -13.36 8.63
CA ALA A 63 13.58 -13.24 7.20
C ALA A 63 12.36 -13.74 6.40
N GLN A 64 11.83 -12.91 5.51
CA GLN A 64 10.72 -13.28 4.64
C GLN A 64 11.23 -14.24 3.55
N SER A 65 10.60 -15.42 3.45
CA SER A 65 10.84 -16.37 2.36
C SER A 65 9.66 -16.39 1.39
N LEU A 66 9.88 -16.79 0.14
CA LEU A 66 8.80 -16.92 -0.85
C LEU A 66 7.70 -17.87 -0.33
N LYS A 67 8.07 -18.98 0.33
CA LYS A 67 7.11 -19.88 0.96
C LYS A 67 6.27 -19.16 2.02
N SER A 68 6.91 -18.42 2.93
CA SER A 68 6.21 -17.66 3.98
C SER A 68 5.26 -16.64 3.38
N TRP A 69 5.71 -15.91 2.36
CA TRP A 69 4.89 -14.95 1.63
C TRP A 69 3.71 -15.62 0.91
N LEU A 70 3.92 -16.77 0.27
CA LEU A 70 2.84 -17.53 -0.39
C LEU A 70 1.79 -18.05 0.59
N GLN A 71 2.17 -18.32 1.85
CA GLN A 71 1.32 -18.85 2.91
C GLN A 71 0.68 -17.76 3.78
N GLU A 72 0.95 -16.49 3.50
CA GLU A 72 0.42 -15.37 4.28
C GLU A 72 -1.11 -15.26 4.07
N PRO A 73 -1.93 -15.34 5.13
CA PRO A 73 -3.39 -15.39 5.00
C PRO A 73 -4.00 -14.11 4.46
N ASP A 74 -3.35 -12.97 4.73
CA ASP A 74 -3.77 -11.65 4.25
C ASP A 74 -3.29 -11.35 2.82
N ARG A 75 -2.58 -12.28 2.19
CA ARG A 75 -2.14 -12.14 0.80
C ARG A 75 -3.34 -12.24 -0.12
N ASN A 76 -3.49 -11.25 -1.01
CA ASN A 76 -4.39 -11.36 -2.16
C ASN A 76 -3.77 -12.32 -3.20
N PRO A 77 -4.29 -13.55 -3.38
CA PRO A 77 -3.73 -14.48 -4.33
C PRO A 77 -3.99 -14.00 -5.75
N VAL A 78 -2.95 -14.02 -6.58
CA VAL A 78 -3.10 -13.88 -8.02
C VAL A 78 -3.73 -15.16 -8.55
N THR A 79 -4.95 -15.03 -9.07
CA THR A 79 -5.73 -16.12 -9.68
C THR A 79 -6.07 -15.75 -11.12
N ASP A 80 -6.62 -16.67 -11.91
CA ASP A 80 -7.01 -16.38 -13.29
C ASP A 80 -8.01 -15.21 -13.37
N ASP A 81 -8.91 -15.11 -12.40
CA ASP A 81 -9.89 -14.02 -12.30
C ASP A 81 -9.30 -12.75 -11.66
N ARG A 82 -8.27 -12.87 -10.82
CA ARG A 82 -7.64 -11.75 -10.07
C ARG A 82 -6.18 -11.58 -10.47
N ASN A 83 -5.96 -11.30 -11.74
CA ASN A 83 -4.63 -11.15 -12.34
C ASN A 83 -4.31 -9.72 -12.78
N ALA A 84 -5.04 -8.71 -12.29
CA ALA A 84 -4.85 -7.32 -12.68
C ALA A 84 -4.81 -6.38 -11.46
N VAL A 85 -4.04 -5.32 -11.58
CA VAL A 85 -4.07 -4.19 -10.63
C VAL A 85 -5.03 -3.15 -11.18
N TYR A 86 -6.12 -2.89 -10.46
CA TYR A 86 -7.09 -1.88 -10.85
C TYR A 86 -6.79 -0.55 -10.16
N VAL A 87 -6.60 0.50 -10.95
CA VAL A 87 -6.51 1.88 -10.47
C VAL A 87 -7.89 2.50 -10.59
N VAL A 88 -8.42 3.02 -9.49
CA VAL A 88 -9.72 3.70 -9.46
C VAL A 88 -9.51 5.21 -9.36
N PRO A 89 -10.35 6.03 -10.03
CA PRO A 89 -10.38 7.47 -9.81
C PRO A 89 -10.66 7.83 -8.35
N VAL A 90 -10.28 9.06 -7.96
CA VAL A 90 -10.65 9.60 -6.65
C VAL A 90 -12.18 9.63 -6.55
N PRO A 91 -12.80 9.04 -5.49
CA PRO A 91 -14.24 9.02 -5.37
C PRO A 91 -14.86 10.42 -5.35
N SER A 92 -16.01 10.58 -6.00
CA SER A 92 -16.80 11.81 -5.90
C SER A 92 -17.37 11.96 -4.48
N VAL A 93 -17.82 13.17 -4.11
CA VAL A 93 -18.29 13.45 -2.74
C VAL A 93 -19.73 13.95 -2.79
N ALA A 94 -20.64 13.20 -2.18
CA ALA A 94 -22.05 13.56 -2.08
C ALA A 94 -22.27 14.79 -1.18
N ALA A 95 -23.36 15.52 -1.43
CA ALA A 95 -23.67 16.77 -0.74
C ALA A 95 -23.72 16.63 0.80
N LYS A 96 -24.26 15.52 1.31
CA LYS A 96 -24.38 15.23 2.75
C LYS A 96 -23.02 15.14 3.46
N VAL A 97 -21.95 14.78 2.75
CA VAL A 97 -20.59 14.63 3.28
C VAL A 97 -19.59 15.59 2.64
N LYS A 98 -20.05 16.75 2.16
CA LYS A 98 -19.21 17.77 1.50
C LYS A 98 -17.96 18.19 2.28
N HIS A 99 -18.00 18.07 3.61
CA HIS A 99 -16.88 18.40 4.50
C HIS A 99 -15.64 17.52 4.26
N VAL A 100 -15.82 16.31 3.70
CA VAL A 100 -14.71 15.40 3.34
C VAL A 100 -13.78 16.00 2.29
N LYS A 101 -14.28 16.87 1.39
CA LYS A 101 -13.43 17.56 0.39
C LYS A 101 -12.30 18.36 1.04
N ALA A 102 -12.57 18.96 2.20
CA ALA A 102 -11.57 19.76 2.93
C ALA A 102 -10.46 18.90 3.55
N TRP A 103 -10.64 17.58 3.66
CA TRP A 103 -9.61 16.69 4.24
C TRP A 103 -8.44 16.45 3.30
N ALA A 104 -8.61 16.73 2.00
CA ALA A 104 -7.51 16.69 1.03
C ALA A 104 -6.64 17.95 1.06
N GLN A 105 -7.00 18.96 1.85
CA GLN A 105 -6.26 20.22 1.95
C GLN A 105 -5.55 20.32 3.31
N PRO A 106 -4.21 20.43 3.30
CA PRO A 106 -3.46 20.67 4.53
C PRO A 106 -3.70 22.10 5.05
N LYS A 107 -3.73 22.24 6.37
CA LYS A 107 -3.75 23.52 7.09
C LYS A 107 -2.31 23.92 7.37
N PHE A 108 -1.74 24.76 6.52
CA PHE A 108 -0.45 25.37 6.81
C PHE A 108 -0.64 26.69 7.56
N PRO A 109 0.22 27.01 8.55
CA PRO A 109 0.26 28.36 9.10
C PRO A 109 0.67 29.36 8.01
N SER A 110 0.17 30.60 8.05
CA SER A 110 0.31 31.65 7.01
C SER A 110 1.73 31.97 6.52
N ARG A 111 2.79 31.38 7.09
CA ARG A 111 4.19 31.58 6.66
C ARG A 111 4.56 30.84 5.36
N SER A 112 3.72 29.96 4.84
CA SER A 112 3.94 29.21 3.58
C SER A 112 3.08 29.71 2.41
N ALA A 113 2.59 30.95 2.48
CA ALA A 113 1.67 31.59 1.52
C ALA A 113 2.21 31.79 0.08
N GLY A 114 3.30 31.13 -0.30
CA GLY A 114 3.91 31.21 -1.64
C GLY A 114 4.22 29.85 -2.28
N VAL A 115 3.81 28.73 -1.68
CA VAL A 115 3.93 27.42 -2.32
C VAL A 115 2.66 27.17 -3.13
N GLU A 116 2.80 27.19 -4.45
CA GLU A 116 1.71 26.86 -5.36
C GLU A 116 1.16 25.45 -5.06
N PRO A 117 -0.17 25.26 -5.07
CA PRO A 117 -0.77 23.94 -4.89
C PRO A 117 -0.20 22.96 -5.92
N ILE A 118 0.37 21.85 -5.45
CA ILE A 118 0.82 20.77 -6.33
C ILE A 118 -0.41 20.19 -7.04
N ALA A 119 -0.38 20.20 -8.37
CA ALA A 119 -1.43 19.60 -9.18
C ALA A 119 -1.53 18.10 -8.91
N ARG A 120 -2.76 17.57 -8.94
CA ARG A 120 -2.94 16.12 -8.84
C ARG A 120 -2.36 15.45 -10.09
N PRO A 121 -1.67 14.31 -9.94
CA PRO A 121 -1.16 13.57 -11.10
C PRO A 121 -2.33 13.09 -11.97
N ASP A 122 -2.11 13.04 -13.29
CA ASP A 122 -3.07 12.43 -14.21
C ASP A 122 -3.16 10.92 -13.95
N LEU A 123 -4.37 10.36 -14.05
CA LEU A 123 -4.58 8.93 -13.84
C LEU A 123 -3.80 8.07 -14.83
N LYS A 124 -3.59 8.54 -16.05
CA LYS A 124 -2.80 7.84 -17.07
C LYS A 124 -1.34 7.75 -16.66
N ASP A 125 -0.78 8.82 -16.08
CA ASP A 125 0.59 8.84 -15.59
C ASP A 125 0.76 7.85 -14.43
N VAL A 126 -0.23 7.78 -13.52
CA VAL A 126 -0.25 6.81 -12.42
C VAL A 126 -0.30 5.37 -12.94
N VAL A 127 -1.19 5.09 -13.91
CA VAL A 127 -1.30 3.76 -14.54
C VAL A 127 0.02 3.39 -15.24
N GLN A 128 0.60 4.32 -16.00
CA GLN A 128 1.87 4.11 -16.69
C GLN A 128 3.01 3.84 -15.70
N TYR A 129 3.10 4.64 -14.65
CA TYR A 129 4.09 4.48 -13.60
C TYR A 129 3.97 3.10 -12.94
N LEU A 130 2.77 2.71 -12.49
CA LEU A 130 2.54 1.41 -11.86
C LEU A 130 2.83 0.24 -12.82
N SER A 131 2.50 0.38 -14.11
CA SER A 131 2.78 -0.65 -15.12
C SER A 131 4.28 -0.92 -15.28
N ALA A 132 5.14 0.05 -14.98
CA ALA A 132 6.60 -0.14 -15.02
C ALA A 132 7.11 -1.08 -13.91
N PHE A 133 6.40 -1.19 -12.78
CA PHE A 133 6.77 -2.05 -11.65
C PHE A 133 6.05 -3.40 -11.68
N TYR A 134 4.77 -3.41 -12.08
CA TYR A 134 3.93 -4.61 -12.14
C TYR A 134 4.01 -5.30 -13.51
N THR A 135 5.20 -5.80 -13.86
CA THR A 135 5.45 -6.35 -15.21
C THR A 135 4.65 -7.62 -15.54
N ASN A 136 4.25 -8.39 -14.53
CA ASN A 136 3.49 -9.63 -14.69
C ASN A 136 2.00 -9.48 -14.34
N LEU A 137 1.54 -8.28 -13.99
CA LEU A 137 0.13 -7.99 -13.69
C LEU A 137 -0.31 -6.77 -14.51
N PRO A 138 -1.22 -6.92 -15.48
CA PRO A 138 -1.77 -5.77 -16.19
C PRO A 138 -2.35 -4.75 -15.20
N VAL A 139 -1.94 -3.49 -15.35
CA VAL A 139 -2.53 -2.37 -14.62
C VAL A 139 -3.64 -1.75 -15.48
N LYS A 140 -4.85 -1.68 -14.94
CA LYS A 140 -6.04 -1.24 -15.66
C LYS A 140 -6.72 -0.10 -14.91
N LEU A 141 -7.22 0.88 -15.65
CA LEU A 141 -8.12 1.89 -15.08
C LEU A 141 -9.51 1.28 -14.92
N LEU A 142 -10.09 1.36 -13.73
CA LEU A 142 -11.45 0.94 -13.44
C LEU A 142 -12.31 2.19 -13.16
N SER A 143 -13.08 2.60 -14.16
CA SER A 143 -13.94 3.79 -14.08
C SER A 143 -15.36 3.47 -13.59
N GLU A 144 -15.78 2.21 -13.68
CA GLU A 144 -17.14 1.75 -13.36
C GLU A 144 -17.10 0.64 -12.29
N PRO A 145 -17.99 0.67 -11.28
CA PRO A 145 -18.95 1.73 -11.01
C PRO A 145 -18.27 3.00 -10.48
N GLU A 146 -18.89 4.17 -10.69
CA GLU A 146 -18.40 5.41 -10.10
C GLU A 146 -18.41 5.32 -8.56
N LEU A 147 -17.23 5.53 -7.98
CA LEU A 147 -17.07 5.54 -6.53
C LEU A 147 -17.52 6.88 -5.95
N GLN A 148 -18.29 6.85 -4.87
CA GLN A 148 -18.75 8.07 -4.21
C GLN A 148 -18.71 7.96 -2.69
N PHE A 149 -18.14 8.97 -2.03
CA PHE A 149 -18.31 9.15 -0.60
C PHE A 149 -19.72 9.66 -0.28
N THR A 150 -20.44 8.94 0.57
CA THR A 150 -21.82 9.27 0.98
C THR A 150 -21.97 9.20 2.50
N SER A 151 -23.14 9.62 3.02
CA SER A 151 -23.45 9.48 4.45
C SER A 151 -23.71 8.02 4.80
N TRP A 152 -23.10 7.51 5.86
CA TRP A 152 -23.47 6.21 6.41
C TRP A 152 -24.69 6.35 7.32
N ASP A 153 -25.78 5.64 7.01
CA ASP A 153 -26.99 5.60 7.83
C ASP A 153 -27.07 4.27 8.59
N ASP A 154 -26.68 4.28 9.86
CA ASP A 154 -26.75 3.10 10.72
C ASP A 154 -28.17 2.82 11.24
N GLY A 155 -29.19 3.62 10.86
CA GLY A 155 -30.55 3.55 11.44
C GLY A 155 -30.60 3.83 12.95
N ARG A 156 -29.45 4.20 13.54
CA ARG A 156 -29.29 4.49 14.97
C ARG A 156 -29.21 5.99 15.15
N GLN A 157 -30.08 6.54 16.00
CA GLN A 157 -29.95 7.93 16.42
C GLN A 157 -28.58 8.14 17.06
N THR A 158 -27.77 9.02 16.47
CA THR A 158 -26.43 9.33 16.93
C THR A 158 -26.51 9.95 18.32
N LYS A 159 -26.09 9.18 19.35
CA LYS A 159 -25.87 9.73 20.69
C LYS A 159 -24.79 10.82 20.56
N LYS A 160 -25.12 12.06 20.93
CA LYS A 160 -24.32 13.30 20.80
C LYS A 160 -22.89 13.28 21.39
N ARG A 161 -22.39 12.14 21.89
CA ARG A 161 -21.11 12.00 22.61
C ARG A 161 -20.04 11.14 21.91
N SER A 162 -20.33 10.55 20.74
CA SER A 162 -19.32 9.81 19.99
C SER A 162 -18.32 10.75 19.30
N LYS A 163 -17.02 10.63 19.61
CA LYS A 163 -15.93 11.29 18.85
C LYS A 163 -15.66 10.64 17.49
N VAL A 164 -16.30 9.51 17.21
CA VAL A 164 -16.15 8.73 15.97
C VAL A 164 -17.34 9.01 15.07
N SER A 165 -17.07 9.41 13.83
CA SER A 165 -18.07 9.52 12.77
C SER A 165 -17.87 8.42 11.74
N TYR A 166 -18.91 8.13 10.96
CA TYR A 166 -18.87 7.15 9.89
C TYR A 166 -19.34 7.81 8.59
N ILE A 167 -18.67 7.46 7.50
CA ILE A 167 -19.11 7.76 6.13
C ILE A 167 -19.14 6.45 5.34
N ALA A 168 -19.75 6.46 4.16
CA ALA A 168 -19.77 5.31 3.27
C ALA A 168 -18.91 5.59 2.04
N LEU A 169 -18.27 4.56 1.49
CA LEU A 169 -17.83 4.52 0.10
C LEU A 169 -18.83 3.67 -0.69
N SER A 170 -19.60 4.33 -1.54
CA SER A 170 -20.53 3.68 -2.47
C SER A 170 -19.76 3.08 -3.63
N ILE A 171 -20.08 1.83 -3.96
CA ILE A 171 -19.49 1.02 -5.04
C ILE A 171 -20.66 0.37 -5.79
N GLY A 172 -21.21 1.06 -6.79
CA GLY A 172 -22.41 0.59 -7.50
C GLY A 172 -23.60 0.45 -6.55
N SER A 173 -24.12 -0.78 -6.38
CA SER A 173 -25.20 -1.09 -5.44
C SER A 173 -24.75 -1.36 -4.01
N GLU A 174 -23.45 -1.43 -3.76
CA GLU A 174 -22.87 -1.72 -2.44
C GLU A 174 -22.33 -0.45 -1.77
N ALA A 175 -22.19 -0.49 -0.45
CA ALA A 175 -21.59 0.59 0.33
C ALA A 175 -20.70 0.03 1.43
N VAL A 176 -19.47 0.53 1.51
CA VAL A 176 -18.48 0.12 2.50
C VAL A 176 -18.39 1.20 3.59
N ARG A 177 -18.57 0.80 4.85
CA ARG A 177 -18.47 1.71 5.98
C ARG A 177 -17.03 2.10 6.22
N ILE A 178 -16.77 3.40 6.29
CA ILE A 178 -15.47 3.97 6.61
C ILE A 178 -15.57 4.76 7.90
N ARG A 179 -14.66 4.49 8.82
CA ARG A 179 -14.55 5.27 10.05
C ARG A 179 -13.82 6.58 9.76
N ALA A 180 -14.37 7.67 10.24
CA ALA A 180 -13.77 8.99 10.16
C ALA A 180 -13.45 9.51 11.56
N ARG A 181 -12.32 10.22 11.67
CA ARG A 181 -11.87 10.89 12.89
C ARG A 181 -11.14 12.18 12.56
N PRO A 182 -11.08 13.15 13.49
CA PRO A 182 -10.15 14.28 13.38
C PRO A 182 -8.70 13.78 13.29
N SER A 183 -7.87 14.44 12.47
CA SER A 183 -6.43 14.16 12.43
C SER A 183 -5.78 14.52 13.77
N SER A 184 -4.83 13.70 14.22
CA SER A 184 -4.11 13.94 15.48
C SER A 184 -3.05 15.05 15.39
N ASP A 185 -2.52 15.29 14.19
CA ASP A 185 -1.47 16.28 13.94
C ASP A 185 -2.00 17.70 13.74
N GLY A 186 -3.31 17.86 13.54
CA GLY A 186 -3.96 19.15 13.24
C GLY A 186 -3.66 19.71 11.84
N ILE A 187 -2.83 19.03 11.03
CA ILE A 187 -2.47 19.46 9.67
C ILE A 187 -3.67 19.22 8.75
N PHE A 188 -4.27 18.04 8.77
CA PHE A 188 -5.49 17.76 8.02
C PHE A 188 -6.72 17.84 8.91
N ALA A 189 -7.87 18.21 8.33
CA ALA A 189 -9.11 18.35 9.09
C ALA A 189 -9.70 17.00 9.54
N GLY A 190 -9.37 15.90 8.86
CA GLY A 190 -9.85 14.57 9.19
C GLY A 190 -9.02 13.48 8.52
N GLN A 191 -9.14 12.27 9.06
CA GLN A 191 -8.51 11.06 8.56
C GLN A 191 -9.59 9.99 8.34
N LEU A 192 -9.50 9.31 7.20
CA LEU A 192 -10.25 8.08 6.92
C LEU A 192 -9.48 6.90 7.49
N ASN A 193 -10.17 6.03 8.22
CA ASN A 193 -9.64 4.76 8.68
C ASN A 193 -10.55 3.65 8.15
N LEU A 194 -9.96 2.77 7.35
CA LEU A 194 -10.64 1.55 6.90
C LEU A 194 -10.62 0.59 8.09
N GLU A 195 -11.78 0.33 8.68
CA GLU A 195 -11.92 -0.82 9.58
C GLU A 195 -11.95 -2.06 8.69
N CYS A 196 -10.77 -2.54 8.26
CA CYS A 196 -10.67 -3.70 7.40
C CYS A 196 -11.10 -4.97 8.15
N CYS A 197 -12.29 -5.45 7.82
CA CYS A 197 -12.56 -6.87 7.61
C CYS A 197 -13.29 -6.97 6.26
N ASN A 198 -12.65 -7.55 5.24
CA ASN A 198 -13.24 -8.04 3.98
C ASN A 198 -13.58 -7.02 2.87
N LEU A 199 -12.65 -6.16 2.45
CA LEU A 199 -12.65 -5.68 1.05
C LEU A 199 -12.05 -6.76 0.13
N VAL A 200 -12.71 -7.92 0.11
CA VAL A 200 -12.59 -8.91 -0.97
C VAL A 200 -13.93 -8.86 -1.68
N THR A 201 -14.17 -7.79 -2.43
CA THR A 201 -15.32 -7.74 -3.34
C THR A 201 -15.05 -8.76 -4.43
N SER A 202 -15.84 -9.82 -4.43
CA SER A 202 -15.94 -10.73 -5.56
C SER A 202 -16.59 -9.97 -6.69
N VAL A 203 -15.85 -9.78 -7.78
CA VAL A 203 -16.40 -9.53 -9.11
C VAL A 203 -15.90 -10.67 -9.98
#